data_AF-A0A941PZG4-F1
#
_entry.id   AF-A0A941PZG4-F1
#
_cell.length_a   1.000
_cell.length_b   1.000
_cell.length_c   1.000
_cell.angle_alpha   90.00
_cell.angle_beta   90.00
_cell.angle_gamma   90.00
#
_symmetry.space_group_name_H-M   'P 1'
#
loop_
_entity.id
_entity.type
_entity.pdbx_description
1 polymer ?
#
loop_
_entity_poly.entity_id
_entity_poly.type
_entity_poly.pdbx_seq_one_letter_code
_entity_poly.pdbx_strand_id
1 'polypeptide(L)'
;MKTSDLAELVALAAIWGASFLFMRLGAAEFGPVALAAVRVAGAALVLMPLLHWRGQMGELRRHWRAIFVVGATNSALPFLFFSYAALSISAGLSSIFNASAPLWGALVAWCWLRERPTLPRTLGLAIGFAGVVGLAWEKASFKPGG
;
A
#
# COMPACT_ATOMS: atom_id res chain seq x y z
N MET A 1 -11.84 0.44 22.59
CA MET A 1 -10.64 0.99 21.92
C MET A 1 -10.06 2.02 22.86
N LYS A 2 -8.79 1.89 23.24
CA LYS A 2 -8.13 2.89 24.09
C LYS A 2 -7.88 4.15 23.25
N THR A 3 -7.84 5.31 23.87
CA THR A 3 -7.53 6.59 23.17
C THR A 3 -6.17 6.55 22.46
N SER A 4 -5.23 5.73 22.95
CA SER A 4 -3.95 5.44 22.29
C SER A 4 -4.12 4.81 20.91
N ASP A 5 -5.01 3.83 20.78
CA ASP A 5 -5.26 3.13 19.52
C ASP A 5 -5.81 4.08 18.44
N LEU A 6 -6.64 5.04 18.87
CA LEU A 6 -7.21 6.04 17.96
C LEU A 6 -6.15 7.02 17.48
N ALA A 7 -5.26 7.48 18.37
CA ALA A 7 -4.16 8.38 18.01
C ALA A 7 -3.20 7.70 17.03
N GLU A 8 -2.87 6.42 17.26
CA GLU A 8 -2.04 5.61 16.36
C GLU A 8 -2.69 5.46 14.98
N LEU A 9 -4.00 5.15 14.93
CA LEU A 9 -4.74 5.03 13.67
C LEU A 9 -4.77 6.33 12.87
N VAL A 10 -4.98 7.47 13.54
CA VAL A 10 -5.00 8.79 12.89
C VAL A 10 -3.60 9.15 12.37
N ALA A 11 -2.56 8.95 13.19
CA ALA A 11 -1.18 9.20 12.77
C ALA A 11 -0.79 8.31 11.58
N LEU A 12 -1.14 7.02 11.63
CA LEU A 12 -0.88 6.07 10.56
C LEU A 12 -1.60 6.46 9.27
N ALA A 13 -2.87 6.86 9.36
CA ALA A 13 -3.65 7.36 8.23
C ALA A 13 -3.04 8.64 7.63
N ALA A 14 -2.59 9.57 8.48
CA ALA A 14 -1.94 10.81 8.03
C ALA A 14 -0.61 10.53 7.33
N ILE A 15 0.24 9.66 7.89
CA ILE A 15 1.53 9.27 7.30
C ILE A 15 1.32 8.59 5.93
N TRP A 16 0.38 7.65 5.86
CA TRP A 16 0.05 6.95 4.61
C TRP A 16 -0.56 7.87 3.56
N GLY A 17 -1.50 8.73 3.95
CA GLY A 17 -2.11 9.71 3.06
C GLY A 17 -1.09 10.71 2.49
N ALA A 18 -0.22 11.23 3.35
CA ALA A 18 0.87 12.12 2.94
C ALA A 18 1.86 11.41 2.00
N SER A 19 2.17 10.13 2.23
CA SER A 19 3.05 9.36 1.34
C SER A 19 2.55 9.32 -0.10
N PHE A 20 1.24 9.16 -0.34
CA PHE A 20 0.68 9.19 -1.70
C PHE A 20 0.74 10.59 -2.34
N LEU A 21 0.57 11.65 -1.54
CA LEU A 21 0.74 13.02 -2.01
C LEU A 21 2.17 13.28 -2.49
N PHE A 22 3.17 12.96 -1.65
CA PHE A 22 4.57 13.08 -2.01
C PHE A 22 4.95 12.18 -3.18
N MET A 23 4.34 11.00 -3.28
CA MET A 23 4.59 10.11 -4.41
C MET A 23 4.14 10.73 -5.73
N ARG A 24 2.99 11.40 -5.76
CA ARG A 24 2.52 12.13 -6.95
C ARG A 24 3.44 13.29 -7.32
N LEU A 25 3.82 14.10 -6.33
CA LEU A 25 4.74 15.23 -6.55
C LEU A 25 6.11 14.72 -7.05
N GLY A 26 6.67 13.72 -6.39
CA GLY A 26 7.96 13.14 -6.75
C GLY A 26 7.94 12.39 -8.09
N ALA A 27 6.86 11.68 -8.41
CA ALA A 27 6.77 10.95 -9.67
C ALA A 27 6.70 11.90 -10.88
N ALA A 28 6.06 13.07 -10.72
CA ALA A 28 5.98 14.08 -11.76
C ALA A 28 7.34 14.70 -12.09
N GLU A 29 8.24 14.87 -11.10
CA GLU A 29 9.55 15.49 -11.31
C GLU A 29 10.69 14.49 -11.57
N PHE A 30 10.76 13.41 -10.81
CA PHE A 30 11.84 12.41 -10.90
C PHE A 30 11.51 11.24 -11.82
N GLY A 31 10.25 11.06 -12.19
CA GLY A 31 9.76 9.88 -12.87
C GLY A 31 9.46 8.70 -11.92
N PRO A 32 8.55 7.81 -12.31
CA PRO A 32 7.99 6.78 -11.43
C PRO A 32 9.00 5.68 -11.07
N VAL A 33 9.90 5.34 -12.00
CA VAL A 33 10.91 4.30 -11.79
C VAL A 33 11.97 4.76 -10.79
N ALA A 34 12.51 5.97 -10.97
CA ALA A 34 13.53 6.53 -10.09
C ALA A 34 12.98 6.71 -8.67
N LEU A 35 11.74 7.20 -8.54
CA LEU A 35 11.10 7.35 -7.24
C LEU A 35 10.91 6.00 -6.52
N ALA A 36 10.42 4.98 -7.23
CA ALA A 36 10.28 3.65 -6.67
C ALA A 36 11.65 3.04 -6.26
N ALA A 37 12.69 3.24 -7.09
CA ALA A 37 14.04 2.80 -6.80
C ALA A 37 14.61 3.47 -5.54
N VAL A 38 14.50 4.80 -5.43
CA VAL A 38 14.95 5.55 -4.24
C VAL A 38 14.21 5.07 -2.99
N ARG A 39 12.90 4.83 -3.08
CA ARG A 39 12.10 4.36 -1.95
C ARG A 39 12.55 2.97 -1.48
N VAL A 40 12.69 2.02 -2.40
CA VAL A 40 13.08 0.64 -2.08
C VAL A 40 14.54 0.57 -1.63
N ALA A 41 15.43 1.29 -2.29
CA ALA A 41 16.84 1.39 -1.90
C ALA A 41 16.98 2.07 -0.53
N GLY A 42 16.25 3.15 -0.27
CA GLY A 42 16.22 3.82 1.03
C GLY A 42 15.75 2.90 2.15
N ALA A 43 14.66 2.15 1.93
CA ALA A 43 14.21 1.13 2.87
C ALA A 43 15.28 0.06 3.12
N ALA A 44 15.93 -0.43 2.06
CA ALA A 44 17.01 -1.40 2.18
C ALA A 44 18.22 -0.86 2.95
N LEU A 45 18.61 0.40 2.72
CA LEU A 45 19.72 1.06 3.42
C LEU A 45 19.45 1.26 4.91
N VAL A 46 18.19 1.48 5.31
CA VAL A 46 17.80 1.58 6.73
C VAL A 46 17.72 0.18 7.37
N LEU A 47 17.21 -0.81 6.65
CA LEU A 47 17.02 -2.17 7.18
C LEU A 47 18.33 -2.97 7.24
N MET A 48 19.30 -2.73 6.35
CA MET A 48 20.59 -3.45 6.31
C MET A 48 21.39 -3.32 7.62
N PRO A 49 21.65 -2.10 8.15
CA PRO A 49 22.33 -1.93 9.43
C PRO A 49 21.60 -2.57 10.59
N LEU A 50 20.26 -2.49 10.60
CA LEU A 50 19.44 -3.10 11.64
C LEU A 50 19.54 -4.63 11.61
N LEU A 51 19.53 -5.22 10.41
CA LEU A 51 19.68 -6.66 10.21
C LEU A 51 21.09 -7.13 10.60
N HIS A 52 22.11 -6.29 10.35
CA HIS A 52 23.48 -6.54 10.77
C HIS A 52 23.60 -6.53 12.29
N TRP A 53 23.02 -5.51 12.95
CA TRP A 53 23.02 -5.39 14.42
C TRP A 53 22.29 -6.56 15.10
N ARG A 54 21.26 -7.11 14.46
CA ARG A 54 20.54 -8.30 14.93
C ARG A 54 21.24 -9.63 14.63
N GLY A 55 22.39 -9.63 13.95
CA GLY A 55 23.14 -10.83 13.58
C GLY A 55 22.45 -11.73 12.55
N GLN A 56 21.41 -11.25 11.87
CA GLN A 56 20.57 -12.04 10.95
C GLN A 56 21.09 -12.08 9.51
N MET A 57 22.35 -11.66 9.28
CA MET A 57 22.99 -11.68 7.97
C MET A 57 23.12 -13.08 7.37
N GLY A 58 23.29 -14.11 8.20
CA GLY A 58 23.33 -15.51 7.76
C GLY A 58 22.00 -15.96 7.16
N GLU A 59 20.89 -15.58 7.79
CA GLU A 59 19.53 -15.89 7.32
C GLU A 59 19.18 -15.14 6.02
N LEU A 60 19.63 -13.88 5.89
CA LEU A 60 19.50 -13.12 4.65
C LEU A 60 20.20 -13.84 3.49
N ARG A 61 21.43 -14.30 3.69
CA ARG A 61 22.18 -15.03 2.66
C ARG A 61 21.55 -16.38 2.34
N ARG A 62 21.00 -17.07 3.35
CA ARG A 62 20.33 -18.36 3.15
C ARG A 62 19.03 -18.22 2.35
N HIS A 63 18.25 -17.18 2.62
CA HIS A 63 16.92 -16.98 2.04
C HIS A 63 16.86 -15.86 1.00
N TRP A 64 18.00 -15.43 0.45
CA TRP A 64 18.11 -14.25 -0.40
C TRP A 64 17.14 -14.26 -1.59
N ARG A 65 16.90 -15.44 -2.20
CA ARG A 65 15.96 -15.59 -3.33
C ARG A 65 14.52 -15.35 -2.89
N ALA A 66 14.11 -15.94 -1.76
CA ALA A 66 12.77 -15.75 -1.22
C ALA A 66 12.56 -14.29 -0.78
N ILE A 67 13.55 -13.71 -0.10
CA ILE A 67 13.53 -12.31 0.32
C ILE A 67 13.47 -11.37 -0.89
N PHE A 68 14.22 -11.66 -1.95
CA PHE A 68 14.19 -10.90 -3.19
C PHE A 68 12.83 -11.00 -3.89
N VAL A 69 12.26 -12.20 -4.02
CA VAL A 69 10.93 -12.38 -4.65
C VAL A 69 9.85 -11.66 -3.85
N VAL A 70 9.87 -11.76 -2.52
CA VAL A 70 8.92 -11.06 -1.65
C VAL A 70 9.13 -9.56 -1.73
N GLY A 71 10.36 -9.06 -1.64
CA GLY A 71 10.66 -7.63 -1.76
C GLY A 71 10.28 -7.06 -3.13
N ALA A 72 10.53 -7.80 -4.21
CA ALA A 72 10.15 -7.40 -5.55
C ALA A 72 8.63 -7.35 -5.72
N THR A 73 7.92 -8.38 -5.26
CA THR A 73 6.46 -8.51 -5.45
C THR A 73 5.65 -7.65 -4.48
N ASN A 74 6.16 -7.43 -3.27
CA ASN A 74 5.46 -6.72 -2.21
C ASN A 74 5.84 -5.23 -2.12
N SER A 75 7.06 -4.86 -2.52
CA SER A 75 7.53 -3.47 -2.46
C SER A 75 7.86 -2.90 -3.82
N ALA A 76 8.77 -3.49 -4.59
CA ALA A 76 9.25 -2.87 -5.82
C ALA A 76 8.15 -2.71 -6.88
N LEU A 77 7.44 -3.79 -7.21
CA LEU A 77 6.36 -3.77 -8.18
C LEU A 77 5.18 -2.90 -7.72
N PRO A 78 4.66 -3.02 -6.47
CA PRO A 78 3.57 -2.18 -6.02
C PRO A 78 3.94 -0.70 -6.00
N PHE A 79 5.11 -0.32 -5.48
CA PHE A 79 5.50 1.10 -5.45
C PHE A 79 5.79 1.66 -6.83
N LEU A 80 6.30 0.84 -7.77
CA LEU A 80 6.43 1.24 -9.16
C LEU A 80 5.06 1.50 -9.80
N PHE A 81 4.11 0.58 -9.65
CA PHE A 81 2.76 0.74 -10.19
C PHE A 81 2.01 1.89 -9.52
N PHE A 82 2.17 2.09 -8.22
CA PHE A 82 1.61 3.26 -7.53
C PHE A 82 2.23 4.57 -8.02
N SER A 83 3.55 4.62 -8.22
CA SER A 83 4.22 5.82 -8.72
C SER A 83 3.82 6.11 -10.16
N TYR A 84 3.63 5.08 -10.99
CA TYR A 84 3.11 5.21 -12.34
C TYR A 84 1.65 5.69 -12.33
N ALA A 85 0.80 5.07 -11.52
CA ALA A 85 -0.59 5.48 -11.36
C ALA A 85 -0.69 6.93 -10.85
N ALA A 86 0.21 7.36 -9.98
CA ALA A 86 0.23 8.73 -9.46
C ALA A 86 0.41 9.80 -10.55
N LEU A 87 0.92 9.44 -11.74
CA LEU A 87 0.95 10.33 -12.92
C LEU A 87 -0.43 10.51 -13.56
N SER A 88 -1.31 9.51 -13.45
CA SER A 88 -2.61 9.49 -14.12
C SER A 88 -3.78 9.77 -13.17
N ILE A 89 -3.64 9.47 -11.87
CA ILE A 89 -4.71 9.61 -10.88
C ILE A 89 -4.31 10.48 -9.69
N SER A 90 -5.30 11.12 -9.06
CA SER A 90 -5.06 11.94 -7.87
C SER A 90 -4.57 11.10 -6.69
N ALA A 91 -3.81 11.73 -5.78
CA ALA A 91 -3.30 11.08 -4.56
C ALA A 91 -4.42 10.48 -3.70
N GLY A 92 -5.58 11.16 -3.62
CA GLY A 92 -6.70 10.59 -2.86
C GLY A 92 -7.43 9.46 -3.56
N LEU A 93 -7.48 9.43 -4.90
CA LEU A 93 -8.00 8.24 -5.61
C LEU A 93 -7.05 7.04 -5.42
N SER A 94 -5.74 7.28 -5.44
CA SER A 94 -4.72 6.27 -5.12
C SER A 94 -4.88 5.72 -3.70
N SER A 95 -5.15 6.59 -2.73
CA SER A 95 -5.40 6.20 -1.33
C SER A 95 -6.68 5.38 -1.18
N ILE A 96 -7.74 5.70 -1.94
CA ILE A 96 -9.00 4.93 -1.94
C ILE A 96 -8.77 3.52 -2.52
N PHE A 97 -8.03 3.40 -3.63
CA PHE A 97 -7.64 2.10 -4.16
C PHE A 97 -6.80 1.30 -3.17
N ASN A 98 -5.87 1.94 -2.45
CA ASN A 98 -5.09 1.25 -1.43
C ASN A 98 -5.98 0.77 -0.25
N ALA A 99 -6.98 1.55 0.15
CA ALA A 99 -7.96 1.15 1.16
C ALA A 99 -8.82 -0.06 0.75
N SER A 100 -8.90 -0.37 -0.55
CA SER A 100 -9.55 -1.58 -1.06
C SER A 100 -8.70 -2.85 -0.96
N ALA A 101 -7.40 -2.75 -0.60
CA ALA A 101 -6.50 -3.90 -0.50
C ALA A 101 -7.00 -5.05 0.41
N PRO A 102 -7.65 -4.80 1.56
CA PRO A 102 -8.24 -5.88 2.37
C PRO A 102 -9.33 -6.66 1.64
N LEU A 103 -10.06 -6.01 0.73
CA LEU A 103 -11.11 -6.63 -0.08
C LEU A 103 -10.50 -7.62 -1.07
N TRP A 104 -9.44 -7.20 -1.76
CA TRP A 104 -8.64 -8.07 -2.61
C TRP A 104 -7.97 -9.20 -1.83
N GLY A 105 -7.45 -8.92 -0.64
CA GLY A 105 -6.88 -9.93 0.25
C GLY A 105 -7.88 -11.01 0.64
N ALA A 106 -9.11 -10.63 0.99
CA ALA A 106 -10.18 -11.59 1.29
C ALA A 106 -10.61 -12.39 0.06
N LEU A 107 -10.69 -11.76 -1.12
CA LEU A 107 -11.02 -12.42 -2.37
C LEU A 107 -9.95 -13.47 -2.73
N VAL A 108 -8.67 -13.09 -2.69
CA VAL A 108 -7.55 -14.00 -2.96
C VAL A 108 -7.51 -15.13 -1.93
N ALA A 109 -7.75 -14.84 -0.65
CA ALA A 109 -7.81 -15.87 0.39
C ALA A 109 -8.95 -16.87 0.13
N TRP A 110 -10.13 -16.39 -0.28
CA TRP A 110 -11.24 -17.26 -0.65
C TRP A 110 -10.92 -18.12 -1.88
N CYS A 111 -10.34 -17.52 -2.93
CA CYS A 111 -10.00 -18.23 -4.16
C CYS A 111 -8.85 -19.24 -3.98
N TRP A 112 -7.83 -18.91 -3.18
CA TRP A 112 -6.61 -19.70 -3.07
C TRP A 112 -6.61 -20.67 -1.88
N LEU A 113 -7.06 -20.23 -0.70
CA LEU A 113 -7.10 -21.06 0.51
C LEU A 113 -8.41 -21.86 0.63
N ARG A 114 -9.43 -21.59 -0.20
CA ARG A 114 -10.79 -22.17 -0.12
C ARG A 114 -11.45 -22.02 1.26
N GLU A 115 -10.95 -21.12 2.10
CA GLU A 115 -11.61 -20.75 3.35
C GLU A 115 -12.93 -20.06 3.01
N ARG A 116 -14.05 -20.73 3.30
CA ARG A 116 -15.38 -20.13 3.09
C ARG A 116 -15.49 -18.91 4.00
N PRO A 117 -15.70 -17.70 3.46
CA PRO A 117 -15.85 -16.51 4.29
C PRO A 117 -17.09 -16.69 5.17
N THR A 118 -16.89 -16.63 6.49
CA THR A 118 -17.96 -16.60 7.47
C THR A 118 -18.83 -15.35 7.25
N LEU A 119 -20.15 -15.45 7.48
CA LEU A 119 -21.12 -14.35 7.25
C LEU A 119 -20.64 -12.96 7.73
N PRO A 120 -20.04 -12.82 8.93
CA PRO A 120 -19.50 -11.55 9.41
C PRO A 120 -18.38 -10.97 8.54
N ARG A 121 -17.51 -11.83 7.98
CA ARG A 121 -16.39 -11.42 7.11
C ARG A 121 -16.92 -10.91 5.77
N THR A 122 -17.96 -11.55 5.23
CA THR A 122 -18.62 -11.13 3.99
C THR A 122 -19.35 -9.79 4.15
N LEU A 123 -20.05 -9.60 5.26
CA LEU A 123 -20.70 -8.31 5.59
C LEU A 123 -19.68 -7.19 5.79
N GLY A 124 -18.57 -7.46 6.52
CA GLY A 124 -17.47 -6.49 6.65
C GLY A 124 -16.85 -6.12 5.31
N LEU A 125 -16.71 -7.08 4.39
CA LEU A 125 -16.25 -6.84 3.02
C LEU A 125 -17.22 -5.97 2.23
N ALA A 126 -18.53 -6.25 2.30
CA ALA A 126 -19.56 -5.49 1.61
C ALA A 126 -19.63 -4.05 2.12
N ILE A 127 -19.55 -3.84 3.44
CA ILE A 127 -19.52 -2.51 4.06
C ILE A 127 -18.23 -1.76 3.68
N GLY A 128 -17.07 -2.42 3.72
CA GLY A 128 -15.80 -1.84 3.29
C GLY A 128 -15.80 -1.44 1.81
N PHE A 129 -16.34 -2.30 0.95
CA PHE A 129 -16.52 -2.01 -0.47
C PHE A 129 -17.47 -0.83 -0.70
N ALA A 130 -18.60 -0.78 -0.01
CA ALA A 130 -19.54 0.34 -0.07
C ALA A 130 -18.89 1.66 0.38
N GLY A 131 -18.06 1.64 1.42
CA GLY A 131 -17.29 2.80 1.87
C GLY A 131 -16.28 3.28 0.83
N VAL A 132 -15.54 2.36 0.22
CA VAL A 132 -14.59 2.66 -0.89
C VAL A 132 -15.33 3.25 -2.09
N VAL A 133 -16.48 2.67 -2.48
CA VAL A 133 -17.32 3.17 -3.58
C VAL A 133 -17.86 4.56 -3.27
N GLY A 134 -18.32 4.82 -2.05
CA GLY A 134 -18.79 6.14 -1.63
C GLY A 134 -17.67 7.21 -1.72
N LEU A 135 -16.48 6.89 -1.23
CA LEU A 135 -15.32 7.78 -1.32
C LEU A 135 -14.85 7.99 -2.77
N ALA A 136 -14.89 6.94 -3.60
CA ALA A 136 -14.55 7.03 -5.01
C ALA A 136 -15.58 7.86 -5.79
N TRP A 137 -16.87 7.76 -5.44
CA TRP A 137 -17.97 8.47 -6.10
C TRP A 137 -17.89 9.99 -5.92
N GLU A 138 -17.50 10.48 -4.74
CA GLU A 138 -17.24 11.91 -4.53
C GLU A 138 -16.10 12.44 -5.40
N LYS A 139 -15.07 11.62 -5.66
CA LYS A 139 -13.94 12.00 -6.54
C LYS A 139 -14.21 11.74 -8.02
N ALA A 140 -15.13 10.85 -8.36
CA ALA A 140 -15.56 10.52 -9.71
C ALA A 140 -16.71 11.40 -10.23
N SER A 141 -17.32 12.21 -9.35
CA SER A 141 -18.12 13.37 -9.77
C SER A 141 -17.21 14.39 -10.44
N PHE A 142 -16.91 14.13 -11.71
CA PHE A 142 -16.55 15.16 -12.67
C PHE A 142 -17.56 16.29 -12.53
N LYS A 143 -17.18 17.38 -11.87
CA LYS A 143 -17.77 18.68 -12.18
C LYS A 143 -17.36 18.99 -13.62
N PRO A 144 -18.30 19.13 -14.57
CA PRO A 144 -18.00 19.81 -15.81
C PRO A 144 -17.90 21.30 -15.48
N GLY A 145 -16.71 21.86 -15.63
CA GLY A 145 -16.53 23.30 -15.86
C GLY A 145 -15.87 24.10 -14.73
N GLY A 146 -14.87 24.89 -15.13
CA GLY A 146 -14.47 26.15 -14.52
C GLY A 146 -13.48 26.06 -13.38
#